data_AF-A0A1C6D5V8-F1
#
_entry.id   AF-A0A1C6D5V8-F1
#
_cell.length_a   1.000
_cell.length_b   1.000
_cell.length_c   1.000
_cell.angle_alpha   90.00
_cell.angle_beta   90.00
_cell.angle_gamma   90.00
#
_symmetry.space_group_name_H-M   'P 1'
#
loop_
_entity.id
_entity.type
_entity.pdbx_description
1 polymer ?
#
loop_
_entity_poly.entity_id
_entity_poly.type
_entity_poly.pdbx_seq_one_letter_code
_entity_poly.pdbx_strand_id
1 'polypeptide(L)' 'MRKITVFDFCSQIGAASDEIPVVVKAGMQEIGHFRSLYKIPAQAMPGVLEAKVTYVTMGREEIIIQVKLKDYNTKL' A
#
# COMPACT_ATOMS: atom_id res chain seq x y z
N MET A 1 -3.12 -16.72 -8.85
CA MET A 1 -3.71 -15.64 -8.02
C MET A 1 -3.57 -14.31 -8.74
N ARG A 2 -4.63 -13.51 -8.82
CA ARG A 2 -4.59 -12.17 -9.40
C ARG A 2 -3.79 -11.26 -8.45
N LYS A 3 -2.75 -10.58 -8.95
CA LYS A 3 -2.02 -9.59 -8.16
C LYS A 3 -2.89 -8.35 -8.00
N ILE A 4 -3.21 -7.97 -6.77
CA ILE A 4 -4.00 -6.78 -6.44
C ILE A 4 -3.08 -5.57 -6.20
N THR A 5 -3.60 -4.38 -6.44
CA THR A 5 -2.92 -3.12 -6.13
C THR A 5 -3.13 -2.71 -4.67
N VAL A 6 -2.38 -1.71 -4.20
CA VAL A 6 -2.61 -1.11 -2.88
C VAL A 6 -4.01 -0.51 -2.79
N PHE A 7 -4.49 0.11 -3.87
CA PHE A 7 -5.86 0.64 -3.94
C PHE A 7 -6.92 -0.46 -3.82
N ASP A 8 -6.77 -1.57 -4.55
CA ASP A 8 -7.69 -2.72 -4.48
C ASP A 8 -7.71 -3.32 -3.07
N PHE A 9 -6.55 -3.37 -2.41
CA PHE A 9 -6.43 -3.86 -1.03
C PHE A 9 -7.16 -2.94 -0.05
N CYS A 10 -6.88 -1.64 -0.09
CA CYS A 10 -7.53 -0.66 0.78
C CYS A 10 -9.03 -0.55 0.52
N SER A 11 -9.51 -0.81 -0.70
CA SER A 11 -10.95 -0.80 -1.00
C SER A 11 -11.71 -1.96 -0.35
N GLN A 12 -11.03 -3.08 -0.05
CA GLN A 12 -11.66 -4.26 0.57
C GLN A 12 -11.72 -4.17 2.09
N ILE A 13 -10.72 -3.56 2.73
CA ILE A 13 -10.59 -3.56 4.20
C ILE A 13 -10.47 -2.18 4.83
N GLY A 14 -10.16 -1.14 4.05
CA GLY A 14 -9.80 0.18 4.56
C GLY A 14 -10.92 0.80 5.37
N ALA A 15 -12.16 0.79 4.88
CA ALA A 15 -13.30 1.42 5.57
C ALA A 15 -13.57 0.86 6.97
N ALA A 16 -13.21 -0.40 7.24
CA ALA A 16 -13.40 -1.07 8.53
C ALA A 16 -12.12 -1.13 9.38
N SER A 17 -11.01 -0.54 8.92
CA SER A 17 -9.73 -0.60 9.62
C SER A 17 -9.66 0.35 10.82
N ASP A 18 -9.04 -0.12 11.90
CA ASP A 18 -8.66 0.70 13.04
C ASP A 18 -7.62 1.78 12.65
N GLU A 19 -7.41 2.76 13.53
CA GLU A 19 -6.33 3.76 13.38
C GLU A 19 -4.94 3.18 13.70
N ILE A 20 -4.56 2.12 12.98
CA ILE A 20 -3.23 1.50 13.06
C ILE A 20 -2.34 2.11 11.96
N PRO A 21 -1.17 2.67 12.30
CA PRO A 21 -0.20 3.17 11.33
C PRO A 21 0.15 2.15 10.24
N VAL A 22 0.28 2.63 9.00
CA VAL A 22 0.58 1.81 7.84
C VAL A 22 1.81 2.31 7.12
N VAL A 23 2.78 1.43 6.93
CA VAL A 23 4.00 1.68 6.16
C VAL A 23 3.97 0.89 4.87
N VAL A 24 4.20 1.57 3.74
CA VAL A 24 4.30 0.94 2.42
C VAL A 24 5.76 0.88 2.01
N LYS A 25 6.26 -0.33 1.70
CA LYS A 25 7.67 -0.59 1.41
C LYS A 25 7.88 -1.23 0.05
N ALA A 26 8.90 -0.77 -0.67
CA ALA A 26 9.42 -1.39 -1.88
C ALA A 26 10.84 -1.90 -1.60
N GLY A 27 10.98 -3.21 -1.36
CA GLY A 27 12.23 -3.77 -0.84
C GLY A 27 12.50 -3.26 0.57
N MET A 28 13.69 -2.67 0.79
CA MET A 28 14.06 -2.04 2.06
C MET A 28 13.61 -0.57 2.17
N GLN A 29 13.12 0.02 1.06
CA GLN A 29 12.76 1.43 1.02
C GLN A 29 11.32 1.64 1.47
N GLU A 30 11.11 2.58 2.39
CA GLU A 30 9.80 3.13 2.71
C GLU A 30 9.40 4.17 1.65
N ILE A 31 8.22 3.99 1.06
CA ILE A 31 7.69 4.85 -0.02
C ILE A 31 6.39 5.54 0.37
N GLY A 32 5.90 5.29 1.58
CA GLY A 32 4.71 5.94 2.12
C GLY A 32 4.47 5.51 3.56
N HIS A 33 4.02 6.45 4.37
CA HIS A 33 3.62 6.24 5.75
C HIS A 33 2.31 6.98 5.99
N PHE A 34 1.33 6.26 6.52
CA PHE A 34 -0.04 6.71 6.66
C PHE A 34 -0.58 6.36 8.03
N ARG A 35 -1.51 7.17 8.54
CA ARG A 35 -2.10 6.96 9.87
C ARG A 35 -2.97 5.70 9.96
N SER A 36 -3.51 5.23 8.83
CA SER A 36 -4.40 4.07 8.75
C SER A 36 -4.61 3.63 7.31
N LEU A 37 -5.15 2.42 7.11
CA LEU A 37 -5.45 1.89 5.77
C LEU A 37 -6.49 2.74 5.03
N TYR A 38 -7.50 3.26 5.73
CA TYR A 38 -8.56 4.07 5.10
C TYR A 38 -8.06 5.42 4.56
N LYS A 39 -6.94 5.95 5.07
CA LYS A 39 -6.37 7.23 4.60
C LYS A 39 -5.55 7.08 3.32
N ILE A 40 -5.05 5.88 3.02
CA ILE A 40 -4.14 5.64 1.89
C ILE A 40 -4.76 6.06 0.55
N PRO A 41 -6.01 5.66 0.19
CA PRO A 41 -6.59 6.04 -1.10
C PRO A 41 -6.68 7.55 -1.35
N ALA A 42 -6.83 8.34 -0.29
CA ALA A 42 -6.99 9.79 -0.38
C ALA A 42 -5.67 10.57 -0.31
N GLN A 43 -4.59 9.96 0.23
CA GLN A 43 -3.34 10.66 0.55
C GLN A 43 -2.12 10.14 -0.22
N ALA A 44 -2.17 8.89 -0.69
CA ALA A 44 -1.04 8.28 -1.36
C ALA A 44 -0.89 8.80 -2.80
N MET A 45 0.36 8.92 -3.25
CA MET A 45 0.65 9.23 -4.64
C MET A 45 0.16 8.11 -5.57
N PRO A 46 -0.21 8.40 -6.83
CA PRO A 46 -0.69 7.39 -7.78
C PRO A 46 0.24 6.18 -7.91
N GLY A 47 1.56 6.40 -7.92
CA GLY A 47 2.54 5.31 -8.00
C GLY A 47 2.49 4.33 -6.82
N VAL A 48 2.10 4.79 -5.63
CA VAL A 48 1.89 3.93 -4.44
C VAL A 48 0.58 3.16 -4.57
N LEU A 49 -0.50 3.83 -5.00
CA LEU A 49 -1.81 3.21 -5.19
C LEU A 49 -1.79 2.11 -6.27
N GLU A 50 -1.07 2.34 -7.35
CA GLU A 50 -0.90 1.39 -8.47
C GLU A 50 0.12 0.27 -8.19
N ALA A 51 0.91 0.39 -7.12
CA ALA A 51 1.90 -0.61 -6.78
C ALA A 51 1.22 -1.95 -6.44
N LYS A 52 1.84 -3.05 -6.88
CA LYS A 52 1.29 -4.39 -6.66
C LYS A 52 1.68 -4.89 -5.29
N VAL A 53 0.70 -5.33 -4.50
CA VAL A 53 0.96 -5.94 -3.19
C VAL A 53 1.69 -7.27 -3.38
N THR A 54 2.79 -7.44 -2.66
CA THR A 54 3.56 -8.69 -2.58
C THR A 54 3.11 -9.49 -1.36
N TYR A 55 3.11 -8.85 -0.19
CA TYR A 55 2.57 -9.40 1.05
C TYR A 55 2.22 -8.25 2.00
N VAL A 56 1.43 -8.58 3.03
CA VAL A 56 1.06 -7.66 4.09
C VAL A 56 1.36 -8.31 5.43
N THR A 57 2.03 -7.59 6.32
CA THR A 57 2.22 -7.97 7.71
C THR A 57 1.29 -7.12 8.56
N MET A 58 0.36 -7.75 9.28
CA MET A 58 -0.59 -7.04 10.15
C MET A 58 -0.15 -7.17 11.61
N GLY A 59 0.36 -6.09 12.18
CA GLY A 59 0.59 -5.94 13.62
C GLY A 59 -0.48 -5.05 14.25
N ARG A 60 -0.59 -5.11 15.58
CA ARG A 60 -1.49 -4.21 16.35
C ARG A 60 -0.96 -2.78 16.42
N GLU A 61 0.36 -2.62 16.35
CA GLU A 61 1.04 -1.32 16.43
C GLU A 61 1.33 -0.73 15.04
N GLU A 62 1.54 -1.57 14.04
CA GLU A 62 1.87 -1.15 12.69
C GLU A 62 1.47 -2.23 11.66
N ILE A 63 1.00 -1.80 10.50
CA ILE A 63 0.77 -2.63 9.32
C ILE A 63 1.83 -2.31 8.28
N ILE A 64 2.46 -3.34 7.71
CA ILE A 64 3.46 -3.18 6.65
C ILE A 64 2.89 -3.76 5.36
N ILE A 65 2.79 -2.94 4.32
CA ILE A 65 2.40 -3.36 2.97
C ILE A 65 3.67 -3.41 2.11
N GLN A 66 4.13 -4.62 1.80
CA GLN A 66 5.22 -4.78 0.87
C GLN A 66 4.70 -4.77 -0.56
N VAL A 67 5.29 -3.92 -1.41
CA VAL A 67 4.87 -3.75 -2.79
C VAL A 67 5.99 -3.98 -3.78
N LYS A 68 5.59 -4.31 -5.01
CA LYS A 68 6.42 -4.16 -6.19
C LYS A 68 5.88 -2.97 -6.97
N LEU A 69 6.73 -1.96 -7.17
CA LEU A 69 6.41 -0.80 -8.00
C LEU A 69 6.09 -1.25 -9.42
N LYS A 70 5.20 -0.51 -10.06
CA LYS A 70 4.92 -0.68 -11.48
C LYS A 70 6.09 -0.11 -12.27
N ASP A 71 6.68 -0.93 -13.13
CA ASP A 71 7.68 -0.45 -14.08
C ASP A 71 6.96 0.46 -15.08
N TYR A 72 7.04 1.77 -14.87
CA TYR A 72 6.72 2.72 -15.91
C TYR A 72 7.85 2.62 -16.93
N ASN A 73 7.69 1.75 -17.93
CA ASN A 73 8.50 1.82 -19.13
C ASN A 73 8.28 3.20 -19.75
N THR A 74 9.16 4.14 -19.44
CA THR A 74 9.34 5.37 -20.21
C THR A 74 9.91 4.97 -21.56
N LYS A 75 9.04 4.50 -22.46
CA LYS A 75 9.32 4.65 -23.88
C LYS A 75 9.24 6.15 -24.17
N LEU A 76 10.40 6.79 -24.09
CA LEU A 76 10.67 8.07 -24.73
C LEU A 76 10.66 7.89 -26.25
#